data_AF-A0A6L6EQ11-F1
#
_entry.id   AF-A0A6L6EQ11-F1
#
_cell.length_a   1.000
_cell.length_b   1.000
_cell.length_c   1.000
_cell.angle_alpha   90.00
_cell.angle_beta   90.00
_cell.angle_gamma   90.00
#
_symmetry.space_group_name_H-M   'P 1'
#
loop_
_entity.id
_entity.type
_entity.pdbx_description
1 polymer ?
#
loop_
_entity_poly.entity_id
_entity_poly.type
_entity_poly.pdbx_seq_one_letter_code
_entity_poly.pdbx_strand_id
1 'polypeptide(L)'
;MHHLQILAGIAFNPGIRGILVVGVGVGVLMGSVWLLLASNVGARLGMLLALTGLFGWLTILTLTWWITPPAIGPRGNNGAWKPVEVYVNGSGSPKTTQVGGLVDPSSLPTADEILADNPELAAEYPNGFILSDLEASHPEVVSEYIKSENMNGWSLVASSAAGESQAAADVALVNAGIFSGPTAYKKLNTWEYGGKPQREDECADTDMVCRAVFRVKIAATFKHPTHYAVVQVQKVVTQEAKPGEPPPLPKIDTSAPVYSVVLVRDLGSVRLIPFLYFLISVSLFIIFAWTLHNREKVLMKNKALAEAAKGA
;
A
#
# COMPACT_ATOMS: atom_id res chain seq x y z
N MET A 1 6.29 47.98 21.67
CA MET A 1 7.33 47.02 21.24
C MET A 1 7.11 45.60 21.75
N HIS A 2 6.58 45.40 22.96
CA HIS A 2 6.38 44.06 23.53
C HIS A 2 5.44 43.15 22.70
N HIS A 3 4.32 43.67 22.19
CA HIS A 3 3.39 42.91 21.34
C HIS A 3 4.00 42.47 20.00
N LEU A 4 4.93 43.25 19.43
CA LEU A 4 5.62 42.91 18.17
C LEU A 4 6.59 41.73 18.38
N GLN A 5 7.25 41.68 19.55
CA GLN A 5 8.15 40.58 19.91
C GLN A 5 7.40 39.28 20.21
N ILE A 6 6.20 39.37 20.79
CA ILE A 6 5.32 38.21 21.01
C ILE A 6 4.84 37.63 19.66
N LEU A 7 4.40 38.48 18.72
CA LEU A 7 3.98 38.05 17.39
C LEU A 7 5.13 37.46 16.57
N ALA A 8 6.33 38.06 16.66
CA ALA A 8 7.55 37.53 16.03
C ALA A 8 7.97 36.17 16.62
N GLY A 9 7.85 35.99 17.94
CA GLY A 9 8.12 34.71 18.61
C GLY A 9 7.15 33.58 18.23
N ILE A 10 5.86 33.90 18.03
CA ILE A 10 4.85 32.95 17.56
C ILE A 10 5.11 32.54 16.10
N ALA A 11 5.56 33.47 15.25
CA ALA A 11 5.85 33.20 13.85
C ALA A 11 7.09 32.28 13.66
N PHE A 12 8.09 32.38 14.55
CA PHE A 12 9.35 31.64 14.45
C PHE A 12 9.26 30.19 14.97
N ASN A 13 8.28 29.87 15.83
CA ASN A 13 8.07 28.51 16.33
C ASN A 13 6.88 27.82 15.62
N PRO A 14 7.14 26.89 14.69
CA PRO A 14 6.09 26.23 13.92
C PRO A 14 5.12 25.39 14.79
N GLY A 15 5.56 24.90 15.95
CA GLY A 15 4.71 24.15 16.87
C GLY A 15 3.64 25.01 17.54
N ILE A 16 4.03 26.17 18.08
CA ILE A 16 3.10 27.11 18.73
C ILE A 16 2.11 27.68 17.71
N ARG A 17 2.61 28.05 16.52
CA ARG A 17 1.76 28.49 15.41
C ARG A 17 0.73 27.44 15.02
N GLY A 18 1.14 26.17 14.92
CA GLY A 18 0.23 25.07 14.60
C GLY A 18 -0.91 24.93 15.61
N ILE A 19 -0.60 24.94 16.91
CA ILE A 19 -1.61 24.84 17.97
C ILE A 19 -2.57 26.03 17.93
N LEU A 20 -2.06 27.26 17.75
CA LEU A 20 -2.89 28.46 17.67
C LEU A 20 -3.81 28.43 16.44
N VAL A 21 -3.32 28.00 15.28
CA VAL A 21 -4.14 27.85 14.06
C VAL A 21 -5.25 26.84 14.27
N VAL A 22 -4.96 25.69 14.89
CA VAL A 22 -5.98 24.69 15.23
C VAL A 22 -6.99 25.26 16.23
N GLY A 23 -6.53 25.96 17.27
CA GLY A 23 -7.39 26.59 18.27
C GLY A 23 -8.33 27.63 17.67
N VAL A 24 -7.80 28.52 16.80
CA VAL A 24 -8.61 29.49 16.06
C VAL A 24 -9.58 28.78 15.13
N GLY A 25 -9.13 27.74 14.42
CA GLY A 25 -9.98 26.93 13.55
C GLY A 25 -11.17 26.31 14.29
N VAL A 26 -10.93 25.69 15.46
CA VAL A 26 -11.99 25.14 16.31
C VAL A 26 -12.91 26.25 16.83
N GLY A 27 -12.35 27.33 17.37
CA GLY A 27 -13.14 28.44 17.92
C GLY A 27 -14.04 29.12 16.88
N VAL A 28 -13.51 29.38 15.68
CA VAL A 28 -14.26 30.04 14.61
C VAL A 28 -15.23 29.08 13.94
N LEU A 29 -14.80 27.88 13.55
CA LEU A 29 -15.65 26.97 12.77
C LEU A 29 -16.72 26.32 13.64
N MET A 30 -16.35 25.81 14.82
CA MET A 30 -17.28 25.12 15.73
C MET A 30 -18.02 26.11 16.63
N GLY A 31 -17.26 27.06 17.19
CA GLY A 31 -17.79 28.01 18.16
C GLY A 31 -18.76 29.02 17.54
N SER A 32 -18.56 29.46 16.29
CA SER A 32 -19.51 30.39 15.65
C SER A 32 -20.90 29.78 15.47
N VAL A 33 -20.97 28.54 14.99
CA VAL A 33 -22.24 27.80 14.83
C VAL A 33 -22.93 27.65 16.19
N TRP A 34 -22.18 27.32 17.24
CA TRP A 34 -22.72 27.25 18.59
C TRP A 34 -23.24 28.60 19.10
N LEU A 35 -22.49 29.71 18.93
CA LEU A 35 -22.90 31.04 19.39
C LEU A 35 -24.20 31.49 18.71
N LEU A 36 -24.32 31.28 17.40
CA LEU A 36 -25.55 31.61 16.65
C LEU A 36 -26.75 30.82 17.18
N LEU A 37 -26.59 29.52 17.43
CA LEU A 37 -27.65 28.69 17.99
C LEU A 37 -27.96 29.05 19.46
N ALA A 38 -26.93 29.36 20.25
CA ALA A 38 -27.07 29.71 21.65
C ALA A 38 -27.91 30.98 21.85
N SER A 39 -27.75 31.98 20.97
CA SER A 39 -28.56 33.21 20.98
C SER A 39 -30.03 32.98 20.66
N ASN A 40 -30.36 31.99 19.82
CA ASN A 40 -31.73 31.78 19.34
C ASN A 40 -32.52 30.75 20.17
N VAL A 41 -31.87 29.65 20.55
CA VAL A 41 -32.55 28.49 21.19
C VAL A 41 -32.01 28.16 22.58
N GLY A 42 -31.05 28.96 23.08
CA GLY A 42 -30.42 28.81 24.39
C GLY A 42 -29.15 27.95 24.35
N ALA A 43 -28.20 28.25 25.24
CA ALA A 43 -26.84 27.69 25.22
C ALA A 43 -26.78 26.14 25.26
N ARG A 44 -27.61 25.50 26.10
CA ARG A 44 -27.62 24.03 26.24
C ARG A 44 -28.16 23.33 25.00
N LEU A 45 -29.28 23.81 24.46
CA LEU A 45 -29.88 23.23 23.26
C LEU A 45 -29.03 23.53 22.02
N GLY A 46 -28.49 24.75 21.92
CA GLY A 46 -27.57 25.14 20.86
C GLY A 46 -26.31 24.27 20.83
N MET A 47 -25.77 23.88 21.99
CA MET A 47 -24.64 22.95 22.06
C MET A 47 -24.99 21.57 21.51
N LEU A 48 -26.14 21.01 21.91
CA LEU A 48 -26.58 19.70 21.42
C LEU A 48 -26.80 19.71 19.91
N LEU A 49 -27.41 20.77 19.37
CA LEU A 49 -27.61 20.94 17.93
C LEU A 49 -26.27 21.07 17.18
N ALA A 50 -25.35 21.90 17.68
CA ALA A 50 -24.03 22.10 17.07
C ALA A 50 -23.20 20.80 17.06
N LEU A 51 -23.17 20.05 18.16
CA LEU A 51 -22.48 18.75 18.24
C LEU A 51 -23.15 17.70 17.34
N THR A 52 -24.48 17.67 17.27
CA THR A 52 -25.20 16.77 16.37
C THR A 52 -24.86 17.06 14.91
N GLY A 53 -24.85 18.33 14.51
CA GLY A 53 -24.44 18.75 13.17
C GLY A 53 -22.99 18.39 12.85
N LEU A 54 -22.06 18.61 13.80
CA LEU A 54 -20.65 18.23 13.66
C LEU A 54 -20.49 16.73 13.43
N PHE A 55 -21.05 15.90 14.30
CA PHE A 55 -20.85 14.46 14.20
C PHE A 55 -21.60 13.88 12.99
N GLY A 56 -22.71 14.48 12.57
CA GLY A 56 -23.36 14.16 11.31
C GLY A 56 -22.45 14.47 10.11
N TRP A 57 -21.83 15.64 10.09
CA TRP A 57 -20.85 16.02 9.08
C TRP A 57 -19.61 15.11 9.07
N LEU A 58 -19.03 14.83 10.24
CA LEU A 58 -17.89 13.91 10.37
C LEU A 58 -18.24 12.49 9.95
N THR A 59 -19.46 12.02 10.21
CA THR A 59 -19.95 10.72 9.74
C THR A 59 -19.94 10.66 8.21
N ILE A 60 -20.43 11.71 7.54
CA ILE A 60 -20.40 11.78 6.07
C ILE A 60 -18.96 11.78 5.55
N LEU A 61 -18.08 12.62 6.11
CA LEU A 61 -16.68 12.69 5.69
C LEU A 61 -15.93 11.37 5.89
N THR A 62 -16.07 10.75 7.06
CA THR A 62 -15.38 9.50 7.39
C THR A 62 -15.93 8.32 6.58
N LEU A 63 -17.22 8.33 6.23
CA LEU A 63 -17.80 7.38 5.28
C LEU A 63 -17.20 7.57 3.88
N THR A 64 -17.09 8.82 3.40
CA THR A 64 -16.42 9.10 2.13
C THR A 64 -14.97 8.61 2.16
N TRP A 65 -14.20 8.90 3.21
CA TRP A 65 -12.81 8.44 3.32
C TRP A 65 -12.67 6.92 3.46
N TRP A 66 -13.68 6.24 4.00
CA TRP A 66 -13.68 4.79 4.07
C TRP A 66 -13.89 4.15 2.69
N ILE A 67 -14.80 4.70 1.88
CA ILE A 67 -15.10 4.23 0.52
C ILE A 67 -13.97 4.63 -0.45
N THR A 68 -13.57 5.90 -0.42
CA THR A 68 -12.53 6.51 -1.25
C THR A 68 -11.44 7.13 -0.37
N PRO A 69 -10.42 6.36 0.05
CA PRO A 69 -9.35 6.85 0.91
C PRO A 69 -8.59 8.02 0.25
N PRO A 70 -8.60 9.23 0.84
CA PRO A 70 -7.91 10.38 0.28
C PRO A 70 -6.39 10.24 0.48
N ALA A 71 -5.61 10.88 -0.42
CA ALA A 71 -4.15 10.90 -0.31
C ALA A 71 -3.65 11.59 0.98
N ILE A 72 -4.40 12.58 1.49
CA ILE A 72 -4.01 13.49 2.60
C ILE A 72 -4.94 13.33 3.84
N GLY A 73 -5.74 12.27 3.93
CA GLY A 73 -6.58 12.02 5.11
C GLY A 73 -6.02 10.96 6.07
N PRO A 74 -6.74 10.66 7.17
CA PRO A 74 -6.37 9.62 8.10
C PRO A 74 -6.47 8.26 7.40
N ARG A 75 -5.34 7.76 6.90
CA ARG A 75 -5.21 6.49 6.17
C ARG A 75 -4.20 5.59 6.88
N GLY A 76 -4.44 4.29 6.83
CA GLY A 76 -3.44 3.32 7.27
C GLY A 76 -2.25 3.23 6.30
N ASN A 77 -1.33 2.32 6.60
CA ASN A 77 -0.18 2.07 5.74
C ASN A 77 -0.64 1.50 4.39
N ASN A 78 0.03 1.92 3.32
CA ASN A 78 -0.13 1.31 2.01
C ASN A 78 0.46 -0.09 2.01
N GLY A 79 0.00 -0.93 1.08
CA GLY A 79 0.66 -2.20 0.81
C GLY A 79 2.09 -1.97 0.35
N ALA A 80 3.00 -2.79 0.86
CA ALA A 80 4.43 -2.74 0.54
C ALA A 80 5.03 -4.15 0.60
N TRP A 81 6.06 -4.41 -0.22
CA TRP A 81 6.87 -5.60 -0.07
C TRP A 81 7.77 -5.47 1.16
N LYS A 82 7.71 -6.46 2.06
CA LYS A 82 8.53 -6.48 3.28
C LYS A 82 9.51 -7.63 3.24
N PRO A 83 10.82 -7.38 3.47
CA PRO A 83 11.81 -8.45 3.55
C PRO A 83 11.57 -9.31 4.78
N VAL A 84 11.56 -10.62 4.55
CA VAL A 84 11.45 -11.64 5.59
C VAL A 84 12.81 -12.26 5.86
N GLU A 85 13.54 -12.60 4.79
CA GLU A 85 14.88 -13.17 4.90
C GLU A 85 15.72 -12.88 3.65
N VAL A 86 17.04 -12.94 3.82
CA VAL A 86 17.98 -13.03 2.71
C VAL A 86 18.58 -14.42 2.76
N TYR A 87 18.29 -15.21 1.73
CA TYR A 87 18.79 -16.57 1.57
C TYR A 87 19.94 -16.57 0.58
N VAL A 88 20.97 -17.38 0.81
CA VAL A 88 22.06 -17.56 -0.14
C VAL A 88 21.88 -18.95 -0.76
N ASN A 89 21.75 -19.00 -2.08
CA ASN A 89 21.53 -20.27 -2.77
C ASN A 89 22.72 -21.21 -2.53
N GLY A 90 22.42 -22.45 -2.13
CA GLY A 90 23.42 -23.46 -1.76
C GLY A 90 23.86 -23.43 -0.29
N SER A 91 23.42 -22.46 0.54
CA SER A 91 23.77 -22.42 1.97
C SER A 91 22.57 -22.77 2.87
N GLY A 92 22.40 -24.06 3.17
CA GLY A 92 21.40 -24.56 4.11
C GLY A 92 19.96 -24.51 3.58
N SER A 93 18.98 -24.67 4.49
CA SER A 93 17.55 -24.63 4.14
C SER A 93 16.98 -23.23 4.39
N PRO A 94 16.12 -22.69 3.50
CA PRO A 94 15.46 -21.40 3.71
C PRO A 94 14.52 -21.48 4.92
N LYS A 95 14.34 -20.37 5.66
CA LYS A 95 13.38 -20.34 6.78
C LYS A 95 11.94 -20.36 6.29
N THR A 96 11.72 -19.83 5.10
CA THR A 96 10.42 -19.86 4.42
C THR A 96 10.30 -21.18 3.65
N THR A 97 9.43 -22.08 4.12
CA THR A 97 9.21 -23.41 3.51
C THR A 97 8.96 -23.36 2.01
N GLN A 98 8.26 -22.32 1.54
CA GLN A 98 7.86 -22.21 0.12
C GLN A 98 9.05 -21.88 -0.80
N VAL A 99 10.08 -21.23 -0.26
CA VAL A 99 11.31 -20.90 -0.99
C VAL A 99 12.16 -22.15 -1.23
N GLY A 100 11.96 -23.21 -0.43
CA GLY A 100 12.61 -24.51 -0.68
C GLY A 100 12.14 -25.19 -1.97
N GLY A 101 11.00 -24.78 -2.54
CA GLY A 101 10.50 -25.24 -3.84
C GLY A 101 10.85 -24.34 -5.02
N LEU A 102 11.58 -23.24 -4.79
CA LEU A 102 12.02 -22.34 -5.86
C LEU A 102 13.05 -23.04 -6.76
N VAL A 103 12.94 -22.84 -8.07
CA VAL A 103 13.87 -23.37 -9.06
C VAL A 103 15.28 -22.83 -8.79
N ASP A 104 16.27 -23.72 -8.75
CA ASP A 104 17.66 -23.35 -8.50
C ASP A 104 18.16 -22.46 -9.67
N PRO A 105 18.76 -21.29 -9.40
CA PRO A 105 19.27 -20.41 -10.45
C PRO A 105 20.23 -21.09 -11.44
N SER A 106 20.97 -22.10 -11.00
CA SER A 106 21.92 -22.83 -11.85
C SER A 106 21.25 -23.78 -12.85
N SER A 107 19.98 -24.12 -12.64
CA SER A 107 19.18 -24.95 -13.54
C SER A 107 18.42 -24.14 -14.60
N LEU A 108 18.43 -22.81 -14.48
CA LEU A 108 17.76 -21.93 -15.41
C LEU A 108 18.59 -21.76 -16.69
N PRO A 109 17.95 -21.62 -17.86
CA PRO A 109 18.64 -21.36 -19.10
C PRO A 109 19.42 -20.04 -19.01
N THR A 110 20.65 -20.06 -19.51
CA THR A 110 21.47 -18.85 -19.57
C THR A 110 21.03 -17.99 -20.77
N ALA A 111 21.18 -16.66 -20.67
CA ALA A 111 20.85 -15.76 -21.78
C ALA A 111 21.56 -16.15 -23.10
N ASP A 112 22.80 -16.65 -23.02
CA ASP A 112 23.57 -17.10 -24.17
C ASP A 112 22.97 -18.34 -24.85
N GLU A 113 22.34 -19.24 -24.08
CA GLU A 113 21.67 -20.44 -24.62
C GLU A 113 20.40 -20.04 -25.38
N ILE A 114 19.61 -19.13 -24.82
CA ILE A 114 18.39 -18.62 -25.47
C ILE A 114 18.75 -17.83 -26.75
N LEU A 115 19.83 -17.05 -26.72
CA LEU A 115 20.35 -16.32 -27.88
C LEU A 115 20.87 -17.24 -28.99
N ALA A 116 21.35 -18.43 -28.65
CA ALA A 116 21.80 -19.42 -29.64
C ALA A 116 20.63 -19.97 -30.47
N ASP A 117 19.48 -20.17 -29.82
CA ASP A 117 18.25 -20.66 -30.46
C ASP A 117 17.46 -19.54 -31.17
N ASN A 118 17.54 -18.30 -30.64
CA ASN A 118 16.78 -17.14 -31.11
C ASN A 118 17.73 -15.95 -31.41
N PRO A 119 18.48 -16.00 -32.54
CA PRO A 119 19.52 -15.00 -32.84
C PRO A 119 18.98 -13.58 -33.07
N GLU A 120 17.70 -13.42 -33.37
CA GLU A 120 17.03 -12.13 -33.52
C GLU A 120 17.00 -11.31 -32.23
N LEU A 121 16.95 -11.97 -31.07
CA LEU A 121 16.97 -11.31 -29.76
C LEU A 121 18.29 -10.57 -29.50
N ALA A 122 19.37 -10.96 -30.18
CA ALA A 122 20.67 -10.29 -30.04
C ALA A 122 20.63 -8.83 -30.53
N ALA A 123 19.76 -8.51 -31.49
CA ALA A 123 19.60 -7.15 -31.99
C ALA A 123 18.82 -6.27 -31.02
N GLU A 124 17.85 -6.84 -30.30
CA GLU A 124 17.04 -6.14 -29.30
C GLU A 124 17.78 -5.96 -27.97
N TYR A 125 18.59 -6.96 -27.60
CA TYR A 125 19.35 -7.00 -26.35
C TYR A 125 20.87 -7.03 -26.58
N PRO A 126 21.48 -5.94 -27.10
CA PRO A 126 22.91 -5.90 -27.44
C PRO A 126 23.83 -6.05 -26.22
N ASN A 127 23.31 -5.83 -25.01
CA ASN A 127 24.05 -5.91 -23.74
C ASN A 127 23.65 -7.13 -22.88
N GLY A 128 22.92 -8.09 -23.48
CA GLY A 128 22.31 -9.22 -22.79
C GLY A 128 21.04 -8.85 -22.03
N PHE A 129 20.34 -9.87 -21.55
CA PHE A 129 19.08 -9.75 -20.82
C PHE A 129 19.05 -10.73 -19.64
N ILE A 130 18.12 -10.50 -18.71
CA ILE A 130 17.72 -11.47 -17.69
C ILE A 130 16.35 -12.07 -18.11
N LEU A 131 15.99 -13.23 -17.56
CA LEU A 131 14.73 -13.89 -17.93
C LEU A 131 13.53 -13.01 -17.60
N SER A 132 13.56 -12.25 -16.49
CA SER A 132 12.52 -11.27 -16.19
C SER A 132 12.39 -10.14 -17.23
N ASP A 133 13.47 -9.76 -17.94
CA ASP A 133 13.39 -8.79 -19.02
C ASP A 133 12.75 -9.42 -20.26
N LEU A 134 13.12 -10.67 -20.57
CA LEU A 134 12.53 -11.42 -21.66
C LEU A 134 11.04 -11.69 -21.43
N GLU A 135 10.63 -11.99 -20.19
CA GLU A 135 9.22 -12.15 -19.82
C GLU A 135 8.39 -10.87 -20.05
N ALA A 136 9.04 -9.70 -20.01
CA ALA A 136 8.37 -8.43 -20.24
C ALA A 136 8.11 -8.15 -21.73
N SER A 137 8.95 -8.65 -22.65
CA SER A 137 8.86 -8.38 -24.09
C SER A 137 8.40 -9.59 -24.92
N HIS A 138 8.86 -10.79 -24.57
CA HIS A 138 8.65 -12.06 -25.27
C HIS A 138 8.28 -13.20 -24.30
N PRO A 139 7.12 -13.14 -23.64
CA PRO A 139 6.65 -14.21 -22.74
C PRO A 139 6.52 -15.57 -23.46
N GLU A 140 6.28 -15.57 -24.78
CA GLU A 140 6.23 -16.79 -25.60
C GLU A 140 7.55 -17.57 -25.59
N VAL A 141 8.69 -16.88 -25.68
CA VAL A 141 10.01 -17.51 -25.69
C VAL A 141 10.31 -18.09 -24.31
N VAL A 142 10.03 -17.35 -23.24
CA VAL A 142 10.24 -17.84 -21.87
C VAL A 142 9.44 -19.11 -21.59
N SER A 143 8.19 -19.18 -22.08
CA SER A 143 7.32 -20.33 -21.87
C SER A 143 7.81 -21.63 -22.52
N GLU A 144 8.67 -21.54 -23.54
CA GLU A 144 9.30 -22.69 -24.19
C GLU A 144 10.35 -23.36 -23.29
N TYR A 145 11.16 -22.54 -22.61
CA TYR A 145 12.22 -23.00 -21.72
C TYR A 145 11.72 -23.29 -20.30
N ILE A 146 10.78 -22.50 -19.80
CA ILE A 146 10.29 -22.58 -18.43
C ILE A 146 8.79 -22.90 -18.44
N LYS A 147 8.49 -24.19 -18.33
CA LYS A 147 7.11 -24.67 -18.20
C LYS A 147 6.61 -24.50 -16.77
N SER A 148 5.38 -24.01 -16.62
CA SER A 148 4.71 -23.78 -15.33
C SER A 148 4.66 -25.02 -14.42
N GLU A 149 4.62 -26.22 -14.99
CA GLU A 149 4.63 -27.49 -14.25
C GLU A 149 5.93 -27.71 -13.44
N ASN A 150 7.06 -27.19 -13.92
CA ASN A 150 8.36 -27.35 -13.28
C ASN A 150 8.62 -26.29 -12.20
N MET A 151 7.73 -25.31 -12.05
CA MET A 151 7.97 -24.14 -11.19
C MET A 151 7.40 -24.30 -9.78
N ASN A 152 6.82 -25.46 -9.41
CA ASN A 152 6.25 -25.71 -8.07
C ASN A 152 5.28 -24.61 -7.57
N GLY A 153 4.57 -23.95 -8.48
CA GLY A 153 3.64 -22.84 -8.20
C GLY A 153 4.28 -21.45 -8.13
N TRP A 154 5.58 -21.32 -8.43
CA TRP A 154 6.25 -20.04 -8.67
C TRP A 154 5.98 -19.55 -10.10
N SER A 155 5.90 -18.24 -10.27
CA SER A 155 5.87 -17.59 -11.58
C SER A 155 7.04 -16.63 -11.72
N LEU A 156 7.56 -16.51 -12.93
CA LEU A 156 8.54 -15.49 -13.26
C LEU A 156 7.82 -14.16 -13.45
N VAL A 157 8.35 -13.10 -12.86
CA VAL A 157 7.76 -11.77 -12.95
C VAL A 157 8.53 -10.96 -13.99
N ALA A 158 7.79 -10.33 -14.91
CA ALA A 158 8.32 -9.35 -15.85
C ALA A 158 9.03 -8.22 -15.10
N SER A 159 10.17 -7.75 -15.62
CA SER A 159 10.97 -6.69 -14.97
C SER A 159 10.19 -5.37 -14.83
N SER A 160 9.24 -5.12 -15.73
CA SER A 160 8.29 -4.01 -15.66
C SER A 160 7.38 -4.05 -14.44
N ALA A 161 7.00 -5.24 -13.95
CA ALA A 161 6.16 -5.44 -12.78
C ALA A 161 6.97 -5.61 -11.48
N ALA A 162 8.24 -6.00 -11.57
CA ALA A 162 9.12 -6.28 -10.44
C ALA A 162 9.72 -5.04 -9.75
N GLY A 163 9.48 -3.82 -10.25
CA GLY A 163 10.15 -2.61 -9.75
C GLY A 163 9.98 -2.35 -8.24
N GLU A 164 8.78 -2.59 -7.68
CA GLU A 164 8.50 -2.39 -6.26
C GLU A 164 9.25 -3.40 -5.37
N SER A 165 9.22 -4.69 -5.75
CA SER A 165 9.87 -5.77 -4.99
C SER A 165 11.39 -5.65 -5.06
N GLN A 166 11.94 -5.30 -6.23
CA GLN A 166 13.37 -5.03 -6.40
C GLN A 166 13.86 -3.87 -5.52
N ALA A 167 13.12 -2.77 -5.45
CA ALA A 167 13.48 -1.65 -4.58
C ALA A 167 13.43 -2.02 -3.09
N ALA A 168 12.44 -2.81 -2.68
CA ALA A 168 12.36 -3.32 -1.31
C ALA A 168 13.53 -4.27 -0.98
N ALA A 169 13.94 -5.10 -1.94
CA ALA A 169 15.10 -5.97 -1.81
C ALA A 169 16.40 -5.15 -1.68
N ASP A 170 16.55 -4.06 -2.44
CA ASP A 170 17.73 -3.20 -2.35
C ASP A 170 17.92 -2.63 -0.93
N VAL A 171 16.83 -2.13 -0.35
CA VAL A 171 16.82 -1.63 1.03
C VAL A 171 17.19 -2.74 2.01
N ALA A 172 16.68 -3.95 1.81
CA ALA A 172 16.96 -5.09 2.69
C ALA A 172 18.45 -5.51 2.65
N LEU A 173 19.03 -5.57 1.45
CA LEU A 173 20.41 -5.99 1.21
C LEU A 173 21.43 -5.02 1.80
N VAL A 174 21.19 -3.71 1.61
CA VAL A 174 22.05 -2.66 2.16
C VAL A 174 21.92 -2.60 3.68
N ASN A 175 20.71 -2.70 4.23
CA ASN A 175 20.48 -2.71 5.68
C ASN A 175 21.07 -3.94 6.36
N ALA A 176 21.12 -5.09 5.67
CA ALA A 176 21.76 -6.30 6.17
C ALA A 176 23.30 -6.22 6.12
N GLY A 177 23.88 -5.19 5.50
CA GLY A 177 25.33 -5.02 5.36
C GLY A 177 26.00 -6.03 4.42
N ILE A 178 25.22 -6.76 3.61
CA ILE A 178 25.75 -7.76 2.65
C ILE A 178 26.48 -7.04 1.51
N PHE A 179 25.94 -5.89 1.08
CA PHE A 179 26.51 -5.06 0.02
C PHE A 179 26.67 -3.62 0.51
N SER A 180 27.70 -2.93 0.03
CA SER A 180 28.00 -1.53 0.39
C SER A 180 27.02 -0.52 -0.21
N GLY A 181 26.26 -0.91 -1.23
CA GLY A 181 25.27 -0.08 -1.90
C GLY A 181 24.62 -0.80 -3.09
N PRO A 182 23.59 -0.18 -3.70
CA PRO A 182 22.78 -0.81 -4.75
C PRO A 182 23.53 -1.02 -6.08
N THR A 183 24.72 -0.44 -6.24
CA THR A 183 25.58 -0.62 -7.43
C THR A 183 26.56 -1.79 -7.30
N ALA A 184 26.67 -2.41 -6.12
CA ALA A 184 27.61 -3.49 -5.86
C ALA A 184 27.13 -4.88 -6.33
N TYR A 185 25.88 -4.97 -6.78
CA TYR A 185 25.25 -6.20 -7.27
C TYR A 185 24.36 -5.91 -8.48
N LYS A 186 24.11 -6.95 -9.28
CA LYS A 186 23.18 -6.93 -10.40
C LYS A 186 21.98 -7.78 -10.02
N LYS A 187 20.78 -7.27 -10.31
CA LYS A 187 19.52 -7.99 -10.13
C LYS A 187 19.39 -9.01 -11.26
N LEU A 188 19.09 -10.24 -10.90
CA LEU A 188 18.74 -11.32 -11.80
C LEU A 188 17.21 -11.36 -11.89
N ASN A 189 16.62 -12.53 -11.68
CA ASN A 189 15.20 -12.75 -11.88
C ASN A 189 14.39 -12.44 -10.61
N THR A 190 13.14 -12.02 -10.83
CA THR A 190 12.15 -11.87 -9.76
C THR A 190 11.07 -12.92 -9.92
N TRP A 191 10.77 -13.62 -8.84
CA TRP A 191 9.81 -14.72 -8.80
C TRP A 191 8.69 -14.39 -7.84
N GLU A 192 7.46 -14.76 -8.16
CA GLU A 192 6.31 -14.60 -7.28
C GLU A 192 5.65 -15.94 -6.98
N TYR A 193 5.10 -16.08 -5.76
CA TYR A 193 4.38 -17.27 -5.33
C TYR A 193 3.15 -16.91 -4.51
N GLY A 194 2.03 -17.51 -4.88
CA GLY A 194 0.75 -17.31 -4.22
C GLY A 194 0.10 -16.00 -4.67
N GLY A 195 -0.44 -15.24 -3.72
CA GLY A 195 -1.25 -14.08 -4.07
C GLY A 195 -2.61 -14.45 -4.66
N LYS A 196 -3.40 -13.44 -5.03
CA LYS A 196 -4.70 -13.67 -5.67
C LYS A 196 -4.43 -14.06 -7.13
N PRO A 197 -5.10 -15.11 -7.65
CA PRO A 197 -4.90 -15.49 -9.05
C PRO A 197 -5.24 -14.30 -9.94
N GLN A 198 -4.47 -14.13 -11.01
CA GLN A 198 -4.82 -13.16 -12.04
C GLN A 198 -5.93 -13.74 -12.91
N ARG A 199 -6.63 -12.87 -13.62
CA ARG A 199 -7.71 -13.30 -14.51
C ARG A 199 -7.14 -14.13 -15.66
N GLU A 200 -5.99 -13.72 -16.19
CA GLU A 200 -5.30 -14.40 -17.29
C GLU A 200 -4.93 -15.85 -16.93
N ASP A 201 -4.66 -16.14 -15.66
CA ASP A 201 -4.25 -17.48 -15.19
C ASP A 201 -5.42 -18.48 -15.17
N GLU A 202 -6.65 -18.03 -14.91
CA GLU A 202 -7.81 -18.93 -14.72
C GLU A 202 -8.76 -18.96 -15.92
N CYS A 203 -8.82 -17.91 -16.73
CA CYS A 203 -9.82 -17.78 -17.80
C CYS A 203 -9.19 -17.34 -19.11
N ALA A 204 -9.41 -18.13 -20.17
CA ALA A 204 -9.13 -17.71 -21.54
C ALA A 204 -9.92 -16.45 -21.89
N ASP A 205 -9.35 -15.60 -22.74
CA ASP A 205 -9.94 -14.29 -23.05
C ASP A 205 -11.30 -14.35 -23.77
N THR A 206 -11.62 -15.47 -24.39
CA THR A 206 -12.88 -15.67 -25.12
C THR A 206 -14.04 -16.13 -24.24
N ASP A 207 -13.79 -16.58 -23.00
CA ASP A 207 -14.85 -17.12 -22.12
C ASP A 207 -15.46 -16.06 -21.20
N MET A 208 -16.64 -15.56 -21.60
CA MET A 208 -17.41 -14.59 -20.82
C MET A 208 -17.98 -15.16 -19.51
N VAL A 209 -18.32 -16.45 -19.48
CA VAL A 209 -18.91 -17.09 -18.29
C VAL A 209 -17.84 -17.26 -17.22
N CYS A 210 -16.65 -17.72 -17.61
CA CYS A 210 -15.50 -17.81 -16.71
C CYS A 210 -15.17 -16.45 -16.08
N ARG A 211 -15.15 -15.37 -16.89
CA ARG A 211 -14.92 -14.00 -16.40
C ARG A 211 -15.95 -13.55 -15.36
N ALA A 212 -17.22 -13.87 -15.57
CA ALA A 212 -18.29 -13.53 -14.62
C ALA A 212 -18.13 -14.31 -13.30
N VAL A 213 -17.88 -15.61 -13.37
CA VAL A 213 -17.66 -16.46 -12.19
C VAL A 213 -16.41 -16.03 -11.42
N PHE A 214 -15.32 -15.71 -12.11
CA PHE A 214 -14.08 -15.23 -11.51
C PHE A 214 -14.28 -13.95 -10.69
N ARG A 215 -15.02 -12.97 -11.23
CA ARG A 215 -15.35 -11.73 -10.49
C ARG A 215 -16.10 -12.02 -9.19
N VAL A 216 -17.05 -12.96 -9.22
CA VAL A 216 -17.80 -13.37 -8.02
C VAL A 216 -16.90 -14.11 -7.03
N LYS A 217 -16.06 -15.05 -7.50
CA LYS A 217 -15.10 -15.81 -6.69
C LYS A 217 -14.11 -14.89 -5.97
N ILE A 218 -13.52 -13.93 -6.68
CA ILE A 218 -12.58 -12.96 -6.09
C ILE A 218 -13.27 -12.04 -5.10
N ALA A 219 -14.51 -11.60 -5.37
CA ALA A 219 -15.30 -10.80 -4.43
C ALA A 219 -15.67 -11.58 -3.16
N ALA A 220 -15.95 -12.88 -3.29
CA ALA A 220 -16.28 -13.77 -2.17
C ALA A 220 -15.04 -14.25 -1.37
N THR A 221 -13.83 -13.98 -1.87
CA THR A 221 -12.59 -14.36 -1.18
C THR A 221 -12.23 -13.32 -0.11
N PHE A 222 -12.76 -13.52 1.10
CA PHE A 222 -12.57 -12.60 2.24
C PHE A 222 -11.14 -12.56 2.77
N LYS A 223 -10.44 -13.70 2.77
CA LYS A 223 -9.07 -13.80 3.26
C LYS A 223 -8.11 -13.77 2.09
N HIS A 224 -7.12 -12.90 2.16
CA HIS A 224 -6.11 -12.80 1.12
C HIS A 224 -5.06 -13.89 1.32
N PRO A 225 -4.75 -14.71 0.29
CA PRO A 225 -3.62 -15.63 0.36
C PRO A 225 -2.30 -14.84 0.48
N THR A 226 -1.34 -15.40 1.20
CA THR A 226 0.00 -14.81 1.32
C THR A 226 0.67 -14.78 -0.04
N HIS A 227 1.27 -13.64 -0.38
CA HIS A 227 1.99 -13.46 -1.63
C HIS A 227 3.47 -13.24 -1.30
N TYR A 228 4.32 -14.09 -1.85
CA TYR A 228 5.77 -14.03 -1.69
C TYR A 228 6.38 -13.55 -2.99
N ALA A 229 7.44 -12.74 -2.88
CA ALA A 229 8.31 -12.42 -4.00
C ALA A 229 9.75 -12.76 -3.62
N VAL A 230 10.51 -13.32 -4.55
CA VAL A 230 11.93 -13.60 -4.38
C VAL A 230 12.70 -12.82 -5.45
N VAL A 231 13.54 -11.90 -5.00
CA VAL A 231 14.44 -11.14 -5.88
C VAL A 231 15.82 -11.76 -5.79
N GLN A 232 16.30 -12.30 -6.90
CA GLN A 232 17.64 -12.87 -6.98
C GLN A 232 18.64 -11.77 -7.37
N VAL A 233 19.77 -11.72 -6.67
CA VAL A 233 20.86 -10.79 -6.95
C VAL A 233 22.20 -11.50 -6.89
N GLN A 234 23.17 -11.01 -7.65
CA GLN A 234 24.54 -11.51 -7.64
C GLN A 234 25.53 -10.35 -7.62
N LYS A 235 26.67 -10.55 -6.97
CA LYS A 235 27.71 -9.52 -6.84
C LYS A 235 28.24 -9.14 -8.22
N VAL A 236 28.56 -7.86 -8.38
CA VAL A 236 29.19 -7.33 -9.59
C VAL A 236 30.70 -7.25 -9.38
N VAL A 237 31.47 -7.64 -10.39
CA VAL A 237 32.91 -7.43 -10.41
C VAL A 237 33.18 -5.93 -10.53
N THR A 238 34.00 -5.38 -9.63
CA THR A 238 34.37 -3.96 -9.67
C THR A 238 35.11 -3.66 -10.97
N GLN A 239 34.50 -2.87 -11.84
CA GLN A 239 35.12 -2.38 -13.06
C GLN A 239 35.59 -0.95 -12.81
N GLU A 240 36.89 -0.70 -12.95
CA GLU A 240 37.43 0.66 -12.87
C GLU A 240 36.98 1.45 -14.10
N ALA A 241 36.18 2.50 -13.87
CA ALA A 241 35.79 3.41 -14.93
C ALA A 241 37.01 4.23 -15.37
N LYS A 242 37.36 4.13 -16.64
CA LYS A 242 38.40 5.00 -17.22
C LYS A 242 37.89 6.45 -17.24
N PRO A 243 38.70 7.44 -16.85
CA PRO A 243 38.29 8.84 -16.89
C PRO A 243 37.83 9.26 -18.31
N GLY A 244 36.58 9.71 -18.44
CA GLY A 244 36.01 10.18 -19.70
C GLY A 244 35.14 9.17 -20.47
N GLU A 245 35.08 7.91 -20.05
CA GLU A 245 34.15 6.92 -20.59
C GLU A 245 32.88 6.84 -19.72
N PRO A 246 31.71 6.47 -20.30
CA PRO A 246 30.54 6.14 -19.50
C PRO A 246 30.89 4.99 -18.54
N PRO A 247 30.33 4.97 -17.31
CA PRO A 247 30.53 3.87 -16.38
C PRO A 247 30.25 2.54 -17.08
N PRO A 248 31.19 1.58 -17.02
CA PRO A 248 31.04 0.34 -17.75
C PRO A 248 29.92 -0.49 -17.12
N LEU A 249 29.21 -1.26 -17.95
CA LEU A 249 28.03 -1.98 -17.50
C LEU A 249 28.40 -3.03 -16.43
N PRO A 250 27.64 -3.12 -15.33
CA PRO A 250 27.86 -4.10 -14.28
C PRO A 250 27.95 -5.54 -14.83
N LYS A 251 29.14 -6.14 -14.80
CA LYS A 251 29.34 -7.55 -15.15
C LYS A 251 29.24 -8.41 -13.89
N ILE A 252 28.41 -9.45 -13.99
CA ILE A 252 28.16 -10.41 -12.93
C ILE A 252 29.46 -11.18 -12.60
N ASP A 253 29.71 -11.36 -11.30
CA ASP A 253 30.72 -12.30 -10.81
C ASP A 253 30.11 -13.71 -10.74
N THR A 254 30.43 -14.56 -11.71
CA THR A 254 29.93 -15.94 -11.80
C THR A 254 30.47 -16.85 -10.70
N SER A 255 31.50 -16.44 -9.95
CA SER A 255 32.04 -17.18 -8.81
C SER A 255 31.32 -16.87 -7.49
N ALA A 256 30.57 -15.77 -7.42
CA ALA A 256 29.84 -15.38 -6.23
C ALA A 256 28.49 -16.13 -6.14
N PRO A 257 28.02 -16.51 -4.95
CA PRO A 257 26.71 -17.15 -4.81
C PRO A 257 25.57 -16.16 -5.13
N VAL A 258 24.45 -16.69 -5.59
CA VAL A 258 23.22 -15.91 -5.81
C VAL A 258 22.51 -15.71 -4.47
N TYR A 259 22.25 -14.45 -4.13
CA TYR A 259 21.46 -14.06 -2.96
C TYR A 259 20.00 -13.92 -3.37
N SER A 260 19.11 -14.65 -2.71
CA SER A 260 17.66 -14.61 -2.88
C SER A 260 17.04 -13.83 -1.73
N VAL A 261 16.56 -12.62 -2.01
CA VAL A 261 15.82 -11.83 -1.01
C VAL A 261 14.36 -12.22 -1.04
N VAL A 262 13.88 -12.80 0.05
CA VAL A 262 12.49 -13.24 0.20
C VAL A 262 11.68 -12.12 0.82
N LEU A 263 10.64 -11.72 0.10
CA LEU A 263 9.72 -10.65 0.45
C LEU A 263 8.32 -11.24 0.65
N VAL A 264 7.58 -10.70 1.61
CA VAL A 264 6.14 -10.96 1.76
C VAL A 264 5.38 -9.68 1.46
N ARG A 265 4.28 -9.81 0.72
CA ARG A 265 3.37 -8.71 0.45
C ARG A 265 2.58 -8.36 1.70
N ASP A 266 2.87 -7.20 2.27
CA ASP A 266 1.95 -6.55 3.20
C ASP A 266 0.90 -5.81 2.39
N LEU A 267 -0.39 -6.09 2.64
CA LEU A 267 -1.50 -5.42 1.94
C LEU A 267 -1.83 -4.06 2.56
N GLY A 268 -1.25 -3.76 3.73
CA GLY A 268 -1.47 -2.53 4.46
C GLY A 268 -2.85 -2.47 5.12
N SER A 269 -3.16 -1.32 5.70
CA SER A 269 -4.35 -1.07 6.50
C SER A 269 -5.08 0.20 6.06
N VAL A 270 -4.96 0.56 4.78
CA VAL A 270 -5.42 1.83 4.19
C VAL A 270 -6.82 2.24 4.67
N ARG A 271 -7.77 1.29 4.71
CA ARG A 271 -9.18 1.53 5.06
C ARG A 271 -9.52 1.35 6.54
N LEU A 272 -8.64 0.76 7.34
CA LEU A 272 -8.92 0.45 8.75
C LEU A 272 -9.09 1.73 9.58
N ILE A 273 -8.16 2.67 9.42
CA ILE A 273 -8.18 3.92 10.18
C ILE A 273 -9.43 4.78 9.86
N PRO A 274 -9.78 5.05 8.59
CA PRO A 274 -11.04 5.72 8.24
C PRO A 274 -12.28 5.04 8.83
N PHE A 275 -12.32 3.71 8.79
CA PHE A 275 -13.44 2.93 9.33
C PHE A 275 -13.63 3.12 10.84
N LEU A 276 -12.53 3.12 11.61
CA LEU A 276 -12.61 3.36 13.06
C LEU A 276 -13.13 4.76 13.37
N TYR A 277 -12.69 5.78 12.63
CA TYR A 277 -13.23 7.14 12.78
C TYR A 277 -14.71 7.23 12.41
N PHE A 278 -15.15 6.48 11.40
CA PHE A 278 -16.57 6.39 11.04
C PHE A 278 -17.39 5.79 12.19
N LEU A 279 -16.95 4.68 12.79
CA LEU A 279 -17.66 4.06 13.92
C LEU A 279 -17.80 5.00 15.11
N ILE A 280 -16.75 5.74 15.45
CA ILE A 280 -16.79 6.71 16.55
C ILE A 280 -17.74 7.87 16.21
N SER A 281 -17.63 8.42 15.00
CA SER A 281 -18.45 9.56 14.57
C SER A 281 -19.93 9.22 14.49
N VAL A 282 -20.27 8.06 13.92
CA VAL A 282 -21.68 7.62 13.80
C VAL A 282 -22.28 7.31 15.16
N SER A 283 -21.50 6.75 16.08
CA SER A 283 -21.93 6.47 17.45
C SER A 283 -22.25 7.76 18.21
N LEU A 284 -21.37 8.77 18.12
CA LEU A 284 -21.60 10.08 18.74
C LEU A 284 -22.79 10.80 18.09
N PHE A 285 -22.92 10.75 16.77
CA PHE A 285 -24.08 11.30 16.06
C PHE A 285 -25.39 10.69 16.56
N ILE A 286 -25.46 9.35 16.66
CA ILE A 286 -26.64 8.65 17.16
C ILE A 286 -26.97 9.05 18.60
N ILE A 287 -25.98 9.15 19.49
CA ILE A 287 -26.19 9.54 20.89
C ILE A 287 -26.78 10.95 20.99
N PHE A 288 -26.23 11.92 20.25
CA PHE A 288 -26.72 13.30 20.29
C PHE A 288 -28.10 13.44 19.63
N ALA A 289 -28.32 12.79 18.48
CA ALA A 289 -29.62 12.77 17.81
C ALA A 289 -30.70 12.13 18.70
N TRP A 290 -30.36 11.02 19.38
CA TRP A 290 -31.26 10.36 20.31
C TRP A 290 -31.60 11.23 21.52
N THR A 291 -30.62 11.97 22.05
CA THR A 291 -30.83 12.93 23.15
C THR A 291 -31.78 14.06 22.72
N LEU A 292 -31.61 14.60 21.51
CA LEU A 292 -32.50 15.62 20.95
C LEU A 292 -33.92 15.08 20.78
N HIS A 293 -34.07 13.87 20.21
CA HIS A 293 -35.37 13.22 20.02
C HIS A 293 -36.13 13.02 21.34
N ASN A 294 -35.44 12.54 22.37
CA ASN A 294 -36.05 12.35 23.68
C ASN A 294 -36.47 13.69 24.30
N ARG A 295 -35.66 14.74 24.13
CA ARG A 295 -35.99 16.09 24.59
C ARG A 295 -37.24 16.63 23.89
N GLU A 296 -37.35 16.45 22.57
CA GLU A 296 -38.54 16.86 21.82
C GLU A 296 -39.80 16.14 22.30
N LYS A 297 -39.71 14.82 22.54
CA LYS A 297 -40.83 14.05 23.12
C LYS A 297 -41.30 14.60 24.46
N VAL A 298 -40.37 14.96 25.36
CA VAL A 298 -40.73 15.54 26.67
C VAL A 298 -41.39 16.91 26.50
N LEU A 299 -40.85 17.75 25.61
CA LEU A 299 -41.41 19.08 25.34
C LEU A 299 -42.83 19.00 24.75
N MET A 300 -43.08 18.08 23.83
CA MET A 300 -44.41 17.84 23.27
C MET A 300 -45.41 17.40 24.34
N LYS A 301 -45.02 16.49 25.24
CA LYS A 301 -45.87 16.08 26.37
C LYS A 301 -46.20 17.24 27.29
N ASN A 302 -45.20 18.05 27.65
CA ASN A 302 -45.39 19.20 28.53
C ASN A 302 -46.30 20.26 27.90
N LYS A 303 -46.17 20.51 26.59
CA LYS A 303 -47.09 21.41 25.86
C LYS A 303 -48.52 20.89 25.86
N ALA A 304 -48.72 19.60 25.56
CA ALA A 304 -50.04 18.99 25.58
C ALA A 304 -50.71 19.05 26.96
N LEU A 305 -49.96 18.80 28.04
CA LEU A 305 -50.45 18.94 29.42
C LEU A 305 -50.81 20.40 29.74
N ALA A 306 -50.00 21.37 29.30
CA ALA A 306 -50.27 22.79 29.53
C ALA A 306 -51.50 23.28 28.76
N GLU A 307 -51.73 22.79 27.53
CA GLU A 307 -52.93 23.09 26.76
C GLU A 307 -54.18 22.48 27.41
N ALA A 308 -54.11 21.22 27.87
CA ALA A 308 -55.18 20.59 28.62
C ALA A 308 -55.53 21.34 29.91
N ALA A 309 -54.52 21.83 30.64
CA ALA A 309 -54.72 22.62 31.86
C ALA A 309 -55.28 24.03 31.62
N LYS A 310 -55.11 24.60 30.41
CA LYS A 310 -55.72 25.88 30.03
C LYS A 310 -57.17 25.75 29.54
N GLY A 311 -57.55 24.56 29.07
CA GLY A 311 -58.90 24.25 28.60
C GLY A 311 -59.85 23.74 29.69
N ALA A 312 -59.35 23.48 30.89
CA ALA A 312 -60.10 23.12 32.09
C ALA A 312 -60.27 24.35 33.00
#